data_AF-T1PLR9-F1
#
_entry.id   AF-T1PLR9-F1
#
_cell.length_a   1.000
_cell.length_b   1.000
_cell.length_c   1.000
_cell.angle_alpha   90.00
_cell.angle_beta   90.00
_cell.angle_gamma   90.00
#
_symmetry.space_group_name_H-M   'P 1'
#
loop_
_entity.id
_entity.type
_entity.pdbx_description
1 polymer ?
#
loop_
_entity_poly.entity_id
_entity_poly.type
_entity_poly.pdbx_seq_one_letter_code
_entity_poly.pdbx_strand_id
1 'polypeptide(L)'
;MGHEVKAVIPQFRMNQNKSTDPAELDRLHKSGKIVQTPCKNLPGLTSTSYDDRFILQLACAMDAAIVSNDNYRDLLHENPAFKKIIETRVIGYTWCNDIFILPKDPYGKWGPTLDMILNRS
;
A
#
# COMPACT_ATOMS: atom_id res chain seq x y z
N MET A 1 0.83 -2.30 17.70
CA MET A 1 2.25 -2.11 17.35
C MET A 1 2.68 -0.63 17.32
N GLY A 2 1.76 0.35 17.37
CA GLY A 2 2.14 1.77 17.54
C GLY A 2 2.65 2.47 16.27
N HIS A 3 2.63 1.81 15.11
CA HIS A 3 3.08 2.38 13.85
C HIS A 3 2.08 3.39 13.28
N GLU A 4 2.61 4.40 12.58
CA GLU A 4 1.82 5.23 11.67
C GLU A 4 1.49 4.44 10.40
N VAL A 5 0.23 4.49 9.96
CA VAL A 5 -0.25 3.75 8.80
C VAL A 5 -1.04 4.70 7.90
N LYS A 6 -0.82 4.56 6.59
CA LYS A 6 -1.56 5.22 5.53
C LYS A 6 -2.08 4.17 4.54
N ALA A 7 -3.34 4.24 4.18
CA ALA A 7 -3.90 3.49 3.06
C ALA A 7 -3.82 4.35 1.80
N VAL A 8 -3.25 3.80 0.72
CA VAL A 8 -3.20 4.46 -0.59
C VAL A 8 -4.34 3.93 -1.45
N ILE A 9 -5.20 4.81 -1.93
CA ILE A 9 -6.33 4.43 -2.79
C ILE A 9 -6.49 5.41 -3.96
N PRO A 10 -7.00 4.98 -5.12
CA PRO A 10 -7.30 5.90 -6.19
C PRO A 10 -8.48 6.82 -5.86
N GLN A 11 -8.35 8.10 -6.20
CA GLN A 11 -9.31 9.15 -5.84
C GLN A 11 -10.77 8.81 -6.20
N PHE A 12 -11.01 8.12 -7.33
CA PHE A 12 -12.36 7.74 -7.74
C PHE A 12 -13.05 6.78 -6.74
N ARG A 13 -12.30 6.10 -5.86
CA ARG A 13 -12.85 5.24 -4.81
C ARG A 13 -13.59 6.00 -3.72
N MET A 14 -13.40 7.32 -3.63
CA MET A 14 -14.18 8.18 -2.74
C MET A 14 -15.58 8.52 -3.27
N ASN A 15 -15.86 8.20 -4.54
CA ASN A 15 -17.17 8.49 -5.13
C ASN A 15 -18.27 7.62 -4.50
N GLN A 16 -19.51 8.09 -4.58
CA GLN A 16 -20.68 7.34 -4.12
C GLN A 16 -20.72 5.94 -4.76
N ASN A 17 -21.15 4.94 -3.99
CA ASN A 17 -21.26 3.54 -4.41
C ASN A 17 -19.93 2.85 -4.78
N LYS A 18 -18.77 3.42 -4.43
CA LYS A 18 -17.45 2.79 -4.62
C LYS A 18 -16.86 2.17 -3.34
N SER A 19 -17.56 2.33 -2.21
CA SER A 19 -17.27 1.72 -0.90
C SER A 19 -18.55 1.13 -0.31
N THR A 20 -18.42 0.03 0.42
CA THR A 20 -19.50 -0.57 1.22
C THR A 20 -19.80 0.25 2.48
N ASP A 21 -18.81 0.99 2.99
CA ASP A 21 -18.95 1.94 4.09
C ASP A 21 -18.32 3.29 3.72
N PRO A 22 -19.10 4.19 3.08
CA PRO A 22 -18.61 5.52 2.71
C PRO A 22 -18.33 6.43 3.91
N ALA A 23 -19.06 6.25 5.02
CA ALA A 23 -18.92 7.09 6.20
C ALA A 23 -17.59 6.82 6.93
N GLU A 24 -17.23 5.54 7.07
CA GLU A 24 -15.94 5.15 7.64
C GLU A 24 -14.77 5.59 6.74
N LEU A 25 -14.93 5.45 5.42
CA LEU A 25 -13.92 5.91 4.46
C LEU A 25 -13.65 7.42 4.59
N ASP A 26 -14.70 8.23 4.69
CA ASP A 26 -14.59 9.68 4.91
C ASP A 26 -13.96 10.01 6.27
N ARG A 27 -14.34 9.29 7.34
CA ARG A 27 -13.74 9.45 8.67
C ARG A 27 -12.23 9.19 8.65
N LEU A 28 -11.81 8.09 8.01
CA LEU A 28 -10.41 7.73 7.85
C LEU A 28 -9.65 8.78 7.03
N HIS A 29 -10.24 9.27 5.94
CA HIS A 29 -9.65 10.33 5.13
C HIS A 29 -9.44 11.62 5.92
N LYS A 30 -10.47 12.10 6.63
CA LYS A 30 -10.40 13.30 7.49
C LYS A 30 -9.39 13.16 8.63
N SER A 31 -9.18 11.95 9.14
CA SER A 31 -8.15 11.66 10.15
C SER A 31 -6.72 11.54 9.57
N GLY A 32 -6.55 11.77 8.26
CA GLY A 32 -5.26 11.71 7.58
C GLY A 32 -4.73 10.29 7.39
N LYS A 33 -5.58 9.26 7.47
CA LYS A 33 -5.19 7.84 7.29
C LYS A 33 -5.22 7.38 5.85
N ILE A 34 -5.78 8.17 4.94
CA ILE A 34 -5.92 7.83 3.52
C ILE A 34 -5.14 8.83 2.68
N VAL A 35 -4.32 8.32 1.77
CA VAL A 35 -3.64 9.06 0.71
C VAL A 35 -4.32 8.71 -0.61
N GLN A 36 -4.72 9.72 -1.36
CA GLN A 36 -5.38 9.52 -2.65
C GLN A 36 -4.37 9.61 -3.78
N THR A 37 -4.38 8.65 -4.70
CA THR A 37 -3.64 8.79 -5.95
C THR A 37 -4.48 9.57 -6.97
N PRO A 38 -3.84 10.43 -7.79
CA PRO A 38 -4.55 11.30 -8.70
C PRO A 38 -5.23 10.50 -9.82
N CYS A 39 -6.48 10.86 -10.08
CA CYS A 39 -7.26 10.36 -11.21
C CYS A 39 -7.59 11.52 -12.16
N LYS A 40 -7.52 11.29 -13.47
CA LYS A 40 -7.95 12.25 -14.49
C LYS A 40 -9.30 11.82 -15.04
N ASN A 41 -10.29 12.68 -14.87
CA ASN A 41 -11.60 12.54 -15.50
C ASN A 41 -11.69 13.60 -16.60
N LEU A 42 -11.44 13.18 -17.83
CA LEU A 42 -11.63 14.00 -19.02
C LEU A 42 -12.94 13.58 -19.70
N PRO A 43 -13.60 14.45 -20.48
CA PRO A 43 -14.82 14.08 -21.21
C PRO A 43 -14.59 12.83 -22.06
N GLY A 44 -15.32 11.75 -21.77
CA GLY A 44 -15.19 10.46 -22.47
C GLY A 44 -13.95 9.62 -22.12
N LEU A 45 -13.07 10.08 -21.21
CA LEU A 45 -11.87 9.35 -20.82
C LEU A 45 -11.62 9.43 -19.30
N THR A 46 -11.67 8.29 -18.65
CA THR A 46 -11.19 8.14 -17.26
C THR A 46 -9.82 7.49 -17.29
N SER A 47 -8.81 8.16 -16.72
CA SER A 47 -7.48 7.59 -16.53
C SER A 47 -7.12 7.63 -15.06
N THR A 48 -6.86 6.45 -14.50
CA THR A 48 -6.24 6.27 -13.20
C THR A 48 -4.72 6.28 -13.37
N SER A 49 -4.04 7.02 -12.50
CA SER A 49 -2.60 6.86 -12.37
C SER A 49 -2.29 5.43 -11.91
N TYR A 50 -1.11 4.92 -12.24
CA TYR A 50 -0.69 3.59 -11.81
C TYR A 50 -0.38 3.63 -10.31
N ASP A 51 -1.33 3.17 -9.49
CA ASP A 51 -1.27 3.31 -8.03
C ASP A 51 -0.02 2.67 -7.44
N ASP A 52 0.44 1.57 -8.03
CA ASP A 52 1.63 0.83 -7.60
C ASP A 52 2.90 1.70 -7.61
N ARG A 53 3.06 2.58 -8.62
CA ARG A 53 4.19 3.51 -8.66
C ARG A 53 4.11 4.52 -7.53
N PHE A 54 2.92 5.02 -7.20
CA PHE A 54 2.73 5.94 -6.08
C PHE A 54 3.01 5.27 -4.74
N ILE A 55 2.55 4.03 -4.55
CA ILE A 55 2.81 3.24 -3.35
C ILE A 55 4.32 3.04 -3.15
N LEU A 56 5.04 2.60 -4.19
CA LEU A 56 6.48 2.40 -4.12
C LEU A 56 7.25 3.71 -3.90
N GLN A 57 6.87 4.80 -4.58
CA GLN A 57 7.48 6.11 -4.37
C GLN A 57 7.29 6.60 -2.93
N LEU A 58 6.07 6.47 -2.39
CA LEU A 58 5.76 6.88 -1.02
C LEU A 58 6.54 6.04 -0.01
N ALA A 59 6.61 4.72 -0.22
CA ALA A 59 7.37 3.83 0.63
C ALA A 59 8.87 4.18 0.64
N CYS A 60 9.45 4.46 -0.54
CA CYS A 60 10.83 4.95 -0.66
C CYS A 60 11.03 6.28 0.09
N ALA A 61 10.13 7.24 -0.09
CA ALA A 61 10.26 8.58 0.48
C ALA A 61 10.12 8.60 2.02
N MET A 62 9.34 7.67 2.58
CA MET A 62 9.05 7.59 4.01
C MET A 62 9.84 6.50 4.75
N ASP A 63 10.72 5.78 4.04
CA ASP A 63 11.37 4.54 4.51
C ASP A 63 10.37 3.54 5.13
N ALA A 64 9.21 3.41 4.49
CA ALA A 64 8.10 2.61 4.99
C ALA A 64 8.17 1.16 4.49
N ALA A 65 7.47 0.28 5.21
CA ALA A 65 7.11 -1.04 4.71
C ALA A 65 5.77 -0.97 3.98
N ILE A 66 5.58 -1.84 2.99
CA ILE A 66 4.33 -1.98 2.24
C ILE A 66 3.62 -3.25 2.71
N VAL A 67 2.33 -3.15 2.97
CA VAL A 67 1.47 -4.32 3.22
C VAL A 67 0.64 -4.54 1.97
N SER A 68 0.97 -5.56 1.18
CA SER A 68 0.31 -5.88 -0.08
C SER A 68 0.58 -7.34 -0.47
N ASN A 69 -0.37 -7.95 -1.17
CA ASN A 69 -0.18 -9.26 -1.81
C ASN A 69 0.28 -9.14 -3.27
N ASP A 70 0.41 -7.91 -3.78
CA ASP A 70 1.02 -7.67 -5.08
C ASP A 70 2.55 -7.83 -5.00
N ASN A 71 3.13 -8.38 -6.06
CA ASN A 71 4.57 -8.57 -6.20
C ASN A 71 5.24 -7.44 -7.00
N TYR A 72 4.48 -6.53 -7.61
CA TYR A 72 4.99 -5.37 -8.37
C TYR A 72 6.03 -5.75 -9.43
N ARG A 73 5.86 -6.90 -10.09
CA ARG A 73 6.90 -7.51 -10.95
C ARG A 73 7.29 -6.63 -12.14
N ASP A 74 6.31 -5.91 -12.68
CA ASP A 74 6.47 -4.94 -13.76
C ASP A 74 7.34 -3.74 -13.37
N LEU A 75 7.39 -3.39 -12.08
CA LEU A 75 8.12 -2.22 -11.56
C LEU A 75 9.54 -2.54 -11.05
N LEU A 76 9.90 -3.83 -10.95
CA LEU A 76 11.22 -4.29 -10.46
C LEU A 76 12.40 -3.69 -11.23
N HIS A 77 12.24 -3.45 -12.52
CA HIS A 77 13.31 -2.97 -13.39
C HIS A 77 13.23 -1.47 -13.70
N GLU A 78 12.22 -0.76 -13.20
CA GLU A 78 12.05 0.67 -13.45
C GLU A 78 13.05 1.53 -12.65
N ASN A 79 13.32 1.14 -11.40
CA ASN A 79 14.16 1.93 -10.49
C ASN A 79 14.84 1.03 -9.45
N PRO A 80 16.16 1.16 -9.22
CA PRO A 80 16.86 0.43 -8.15
C PRO A 80 16.25 0.59 -6.75
N ALA A 81 15.69 1.76 -6.44
CA ALA A 81 15.00 2.00 -5.17
C ALA A 81 13.70 1.18 -5.05
N PHE A 82 12.92 1.07 -6.13
CA PHE A 82 11.73 0.22 -6.16
C PHE A 82 12.11 -1.24 -5.99
N LYS A 83 13.12 -1.70 -6.72
CA LYS A 83 13.67 -3.05 -6.57
C LYS A 83 13.99 -3.36 -5.11
N LYS A 84 14.74 -2.47 -4.44
CA LYS A 84 15.08 -2.62 -3.02
C LYS A 84 13.85 -2.75 -2.13
N ILE A 85 12.84 -1.89 -2.29
CA ILE A 85 11.61 -1.96 -1.50
C ILE A 85 10.87 -3.27 -1.76
N ILE A 86 10.68 -3.65 -3.03
CA ILE A 86 9.95 -4.87 -3.42
C ILE A 86 10.62 -6.11 -2.82
N GLU A 87 11.95 -6.22 -2.93
CA GLU A 87 12.71 -7.38 -2.49
C GLU A 87 12.84 -7.50 -0.96
N THR A 88 12.63 -6.41 -0.20
CA THR A 88 12.99 -6.40 1.24
C THR A 88 11.93 -5.85 2.20
N ARG A 89 10.89 -5.15 1.71
CA ARG A 89 9.94 -4.41 2.56
C ARG A 89 8.46 -4.55 2.16
N VAL A 90 8.11 -5.48 1.28
CA VAL A 90 6.72 -5.83 0.94
C VAL A 90 6.29 -7.05 1.76
N ILE A 91 5.26 -6.87 2.58
CA ILE A 91 4.73 -7.88 3.49
C ILE A 91 3.38 -8.35 2.97
N GLY A 92 3.33 -9.62 2.56
CA GLY A 92 2.08 -10.31 2.25
C GLY A 92 1.22 -10.52 3.49
N TYR A 93 -0.09 -10.64 3.30
CA TYR A 93 -1.06 -10.86 4.38
C TYR A 93 -2.15 -11.83 3.96
N THR A 94 -2.87 -12.38 4.94
CA THR A 94 -4.08 -13.15 4.70
C THR A 94 -5.19 -12.75 5.66
N TRP A 95 -6.42 -13.08 5.28
CA TRP A 95 -7.61 -12.94 6.11
C TRP A 95 -8.18 -14.32 6.43
N CYS A 96 -8.54 -14.55 7.69
CA CYS A 96 -9.34 -15.69 8.10
C CYS A 96 -10.58 -15.14 8.81
N ASN A 97 -11.71 -15.09 8.10
CA ASN A 97 -12.88 -14.31 8.50
C ASN A 97 -12.47 -12.84 8.77
N ASP A 98 -12.77 -12.31 9.95
CA ASP A 98 -12.43 -10.94 10.36
C ASP A 98 -11.02 -10.81 10.97
N ILE A 99 -10.19 -11.87 10.88
CA ILE A 99 -8.83 -11.87 11.43
C ILE A 99 -7.82 -11.54 10.34
N PHE A 100 -7.18 -10.38 10.47
CA PHE A 100 -6.04 -9.97 9.66
C PHE A 100 -4.74 -10.58 10.19
N ILE A 101 -3.99 -11.29 9.34
CA ILE A 101 -2.79 -12.02 9.73
C ILE A 101 -1.61 -11.59 8.87
N LEU A 102 -0.52 -11.17 9.53
CA LEU A 102 0.80 -10.98 8.94
C LEU A 102 1.71 -12.17 9.33
N PRO A 103 2.46 -12.75 8.38
CA PRO A 103 3.47 -13.76 8.70
C PRO A 103 4.62 -13.14 9.51
N LYS A 104 5.15 -13.88 10.49
CA LYS A 104 6.34 -13.46 11.25
C LYS A 104 7.61 -13.50 10.41
N ASP A 105 7.60 -14.29 9.35
CA ASP A 105 8.67 -14.53 8.38
C ASP A 105 8.19 -14.22 6.94
N PRO A 106 7.94 -12.94 6.58
CA PRO A 106 7.35 -12.58 5.28
C PRO A 106 8.16 -13.06 4.06
N TYR A 107 9.46 -13.28 4.24
CA TYR A 107 10.40 -13.74 3.22
C TYR A 107 10.96 -15.15 3.51
N GLY A 108 10.30 -15.90 4.40
CA GLY A 108 10.70 -17.23 4.83
C GLY A 108 11.91 -17.24 5.77
N LYS A 109 12.38 -18.46 6.09
CA LYS A 109 13.37 -18.74 7.16
C LYS A 109 14.65 -17.88 7.12
N TRP A 110 15.13 -17.54 5.92
CA TRP A 110 16.39 -16.82 5.72
C TRP A 110 16.20 -15.34 5.39
N GLY A 111 14.95 -14.89 5.30
CA GLY A 111 14.62 -13.50 5.02
C GLY A 111 14.54 -12.65 6.29
N PRO A 112 14.33 -11.33 6.13
CA PRO A 112 14.10 -10.45 7.27
C PRO A 112 12.81 -10.84 8.00
N THR A 113 12.85 -10.78 9.33
CA THR A 113 11.65 -10.99 10.17
C THR A 113 10.69 -9.82 10.03
N LEU A 114 9.42 -10.03 10.37
CA LEU A 114 8.41 -8.96 10.38
C LEU A 114 8.87 -7.75 11.20
N ASP A 115 9.42 -7.98 12.39
CA ASP A 115 9.90 -6.91 13.27
C ASP A 115 11.08 -6.13 12.65
N MET A 116 11.98 -6.80 11.94
CA MET A 116 13.08 -6.13 11.23
C MET A 116 12.57 -5.25 10.08
N ILE A 117 11.50 -5.66 9.40
CA ILE A 117 10.92 -4.88 8.30
C ILE A 117 10.17 -3.67 8.83
N LEU A 118 9.37 -3.85 9.90
CA LEU A 118 8.50 -2.81 10.47
C LEU A 118 9.25 -1.75 11.27
N ASN A 119 10.41 -2.10 11.83
CA ASN A 119 11.28 -1.13 12.48
C ASN A 119 12.10 -0.36 11.45
N ARG A 120 12.21 0.96 11.64
CA ARG A 120 13.14 1.78 10.86
C ARG A 120 14.57 1.37 11.21
N SER A 121 15.45 1.38 10.21
CA SER A 121 16.90 1.27 10.44
C SER A 121 17.43 2.57 11.06
#